data_AF-A0A2S6U5C7-F1
#
_entry.id   AF-A0A2S6U5C7-F1
#
_cell.length_a   1.000
_cell.length_b   1.000
_cell.length_c   1.000
_cell.angle_alpha   90.00
_cell.angle_beta   90.00
_cell.angle_gamma   90.00
#
_symmetry.space_group_name_H-M   'P 1'
#
loop_
_entity.id
_entity.type
_entity.pdbx_description
1 polymer ?
#
loop_
_entity_poly.entity_id
_entity_poly.type
_entity_poly.pdbx_seq_one_letter_code
_entity_poly.pdbx_strand_id
1 'polypeptide(L)'
;MARKTNVVRLTQNETQTSERKPTTAQRAWLIAGLEQAGGKLPLFDFQGQRINERTIKSCIDQGWAEPWFHNPIKPDWLVCKLTEPGRDAVR
;
A
#
# COMPACT_ATOMS: atom_id res chain seq x y z
N MET A 1 26.56 -13.41 -47.35
CA MET A 1 25.87 -12.31 -46.64
C MET A 1 25.00 -12.92 -45.55
N ALA A 2 25.47 -12.95 -44.31
CA ALA A 2 24.74 -13.55 -43.18
C ALA A 2 24.00 -12.46 -42.41
N ARG A 3 22.66 -12.52 -42.37
CA ARG A 3 21.84 -11.66 -41.51
C ARG A 3 21.84 -12.25 -40.10
N LYS A 4 22.59 -11.62 -39.18
CA LYS A 4 22.51 -11.91 -37.75
C LYS A 4 21.29 -11.19 -37.19
N THR A 5 20.23 -11.93 -36.89
CA THR A 5 19.06 -11.41 -36.15
C THR A 5 19.41 -11.46 -34.67
N ASN A 6 19.63 -10.29 -34.06
CA ASN A 6 19.76 -10.15 -32.61
C ASN A 6 18.36 -10.26 -31.99
N VAL A 7 18.08 -11.39 -31.36
CA VAL A 7 16.94 -11.53 -30.45
C VAL A 7 17.35 -10.92 -29.11
N VAL A 8 16.88 -9.70 -28.84
CA VAL A 8 17.00 -9.08 -27.52
C VAL A 8 16.21 -9.93 -26.53
N ARG A 9 16.91 -10.58 -25.60
CA ARG A 9 16.29 -11.25 -24.46
C ARG A 9 15.67 -10.17 -23.56
N LEU A 10 14.35 -10.11 -23.53
CA LEU A 10 13.61 -9.38 -22.51
C LEU A 10 13.81 -10.12 -21.19
N THR A 11 14.75 -9.67 -20.37
CA THR A 11 14.82 -10.08 -18.97
C THR A 11 13.65 -9.43 -18.24
N GLN A 12 12.52 -10.13 -18.20
CA GLN A 12 11.43 -9.80 -17.31
C GLN A 12 11.95 -10.01 -15.88
N ASN A 13 12.32 -8.92 -15.21
CA ASN A 13 12.45 -8.91 -13.76
C ASN A 13 11.03 -9.06 -13.20
N GLU A 14 10.55 -10.30 -13.13
CA GLU A 14 9.35 -10.64 -12.40
C GLU A 14 9.65 -10.39 -10.92
N THR A 15 9.17 -9.25 -10.41
CA THR A 15 9.07 -9.03 -8.98
C THR A 15 8.12 -10.09 -8.45
N GLN A 16 8.67 -11.22 -8.01
CA GLN A 16 7.93 -12.31 -7.40
C GLN A 16 7.40 -11.79 -6.05
N THR A 17 6.26 -11.10 -6.09
CA THR A 17 5.47 -10.76 -4.92
C THR A 17 4.83 -12.05 -4.44
N SER A 18 5.54 -12.81 -3.61
CA SER A 18 4.86 -13.75 -2.72
C SER A 18 3.78 -12.96 -1.98
N GLU A 19 2.53 -13.41 -2.04
CA GLU A 19 1.41 -12.74 -1.38
C GLU A 19 1.67 -12.67 0.12
N ARG A 20 2.24 -11.56 0.58
CA ARG A 20 2.55 -11.37 2.00
C ARG A 20 1.23 -11.12 2.71
N LYS A 21 0.86 -11.98 3.65
CA LYS A 21 -0.32 -11.74 4.47
C LYS A 21 -0.06 -10.58 5.43
N PRO A 22 -0.98 -9.61 5.56
CA PRO A 22 -0.83 -8.55 6.54
C PRO A 22 -0.78 -9.11 7.97
N THR A 23 0.03 -8.48 8.82
CA THR A 23 -0.06 -8.68 10.28
C THR A 23 -1.41 -8.21 10.81
N THR A 24 -1.77 -8.59 12.04
CA THR A 24 -3.03 -8.18 12.68
C THR A 24 -3.22 -6.65 12.68
N ALA A 25 -2.18 -5.88 13.02
CA ALA A 25 -2.26 -4.42 13.07
C ALA A 25 -2.42 -3.81 11.66
N GLN A 26 -1.72 -4.34 10.66
CA GLN A 26 -1.86 -3.89 9.27
C GLN A 26 -3.25 -4.22 8.74
N ARG A 27 -3.73 -5.45 8.96
CA ARG A 27 -5.06 -5.89 8.55
C ARG A 27 -6.15 -5.02 9.17
N ALA A 28 -6.09 -4.75 10.47
CA ALA A 28 -7.05 -3.89 11.15
C ALA A 28 -7.09 -2.49 10.55
N TRP A 29 -5.92 -1.91 10.27
CA TRP A 29 -5.83 -0.59 9.65
C TRP A 29 -6.38 -0.56 8.21
N LEU A 30 -6.05 -1.57 7.39
CA LEU A 30 -6.55 -1.69 6.02
C LEU A 30 -8.08 -1.90 5.97
N ILE A 31 -8.63 -2.73 6.87
CA ILE A 31 -10.08 -2.95 6.97
C ILE A 31 -10.82 -1.67 7.32
N ALA A 32 -10.26 -0.82 8.19
CA ALA A 32 -10.89 0.45 8.54
C ALA A 32 -11.06 1.38 7.32
N GLY A 33 -10.27 1.21 6.26
CA GLY A 33 -10.42 1.94 5.01
C GLY A 33 -11.55 1.43 4.11
N LEU A 34 -12.06 0.20 4.30
CA LEU A 34 -13.13 -0.39 3.47
C LEU A 34 -14.47 0.31 3.65
N GLU A 35 -14.72 0.84 4.85
CA GLU A 35 -16.00 1.48 5.20
C GLU A 35 -16.03 2.98 4.83
N GLN A 36 -14.91 3.53 4.36
CA GLN A 36 -14.76 4.96 4.10
C GLN A 36 -14.86 5.27 2.61
N ALA A 37 -15.58 6.33 2.25
CA ALA A 37 -15.66 6.81 0.87
C ALA A 37 -14.25 7.11 0.33
N GLY A 38 -13.93 6.58 -0.86
CA GLY A 38 -12.62 6.72 -1.48
C GLY A 38 -11.49 5.96 -0.79
N GLY A 39 -11.80 5.08 0.18
CA GLY A 39 -10.81 4.24 0.84
C GLY A 39 -9.93 4.97 1.86
N LYS A 40 -10.38 6.10 2.43
CA LYS A 40 -9.57 6.88 3.37
C LYS A 40 -9.12 6.03 4.56
N LEU A 41 -7.82 6.01 4.84
CA LEU A 41 -7.29 5.33 6.02
C LEU A 41 -7.25 6.28 7.22
N PRO A 42 -7.67 5.82 8.41
CA PRO A 42 -7.72 6.66 9.59
C PRO A 42 -6.32 6.91 10.18
N LEU A 43 -6.15 8.08 10.81
CA LEU A 43 -4.92 8.43 11.55
C LEU A 43 -4.89 7.84 12.97
N PHE A 44 -6.06 7.47 13.50
CA PHE A 44 -6.25 6.92 14.83
C PHE A 44 -7.02 5.60 14.75
N ASP A 45 -6.75 4.69 15.68
CA ASP A 45 -7.53 3.47 15.84
C ASP A 45 -8.85 3.71 16.59
N PHE A 46 -9.60 2.63 16.82
CA PHE A 46 -10.90 2.67 17.51
C PHE A 46 -10.80 3.10 18.98
N GLN A 47 -9.60 3.07 19.58
CA GLN A 47 -9.33 3.52 20.94
C GLN A 47 -8.80 4.96 20.97
N GLY A 48 -8.73 5.64 19.82
CA GLY A 48 -8.17 6.98 19.68
C GLY A 48 -6.65 7.03 19.75
N GLN A 49 -5.96 5.88 19.68
CA GLN A 49 -4.50 5.85 19.63
C GLN A 49 -4.04 6.12 18.20
N ARG A 50 -2.94 6.87 18.05
CA ARG A 50 -2.36 7.14 16.73
C ARG A 50 -1.86 5.84 16.12
N ILE A 51 -2.17 5.61 14.84
CA ILE A 51 -1.65 4.46 14.10
C ILE A 51 -0.12 4.55 14.03
N ASN A 52 0.55 3.44 14.34
CA ASN A 52 2.00 3.38 14.35
C ASN A 52 2.58 3.67 12.96
N GLU A 53 3.57 4.56 12.88
CA GLU A 53 4.19 4.98 11.62
C GLU A 53 4.85 3.80 10.87
N ARG A 54 5.37 2.80 11.59
CA ARG A 54 5.92 1.58 10.97
C ARG A 54 4.84 0.78 10.25
N THR A 55 3.61 0.72 10.80
CA THR A 55 2.47 0.06 10.14
C THR A 55 2.13 0.77 8.84
N ILE A 56 2.01 2.11 8.90
CA ILE A 56 1.70 2.95 7.74
C ILE A 56 2.74 2.76 6.65
N LYS A 57 4.02 2.97 6.98
CA LYS A 57 5.13 2.84 6.03
C LYS A 57 5.19 1.44 5.43
N SER A 58 5.08 0.40 6.25
CA SER A 58 5.14 -0.97 5.76
C SER A 58 4.00 -1.28 4.78
N CYS A 59 2.77 -0.83 5.04
CA CYS A 59 1.66 -1.01 4.11
C CYS A 59 1.84 -0.22 2.80
N ILE A 60 2.45 0.97 2.85
CA ILE A 60 2.82 1.72 1.63
C ILE A 60 3.89 0.97 0.84
N ASP A 61 4.93 0.46 1.51
CA ASP A 61 6.01 -0.31 0.89
C ASP A 61 5.49 -1.61 0.24
N GLN A 62 4.40 -2.21 0.76
CA GLN A 62 3.72 -3.35 0.13
C GLN A 62 2.75 -2.95 -0.99
N GLY A 63 2.49 -1.66 -1.20
CA GLY A 63 1.50 -1.16 -2.15
C GLY A 63 0.04 -1.35 -1.71
N TRP A 64 -0.22 -1.64 -0.43
CA TRP A 64 -1.58 -1.78 0.13
C TRP A 64 -2.23 -0.44 0.47
N ALA A 65 -1.43 0.60 0.66
CA ALA A 65 -1.87 1.95 0.92
C ALA A 65 -1.03 2.93 0.09
N GLU A 66 -1.61 4.08 -0.24
CA GLU A 66 -0.87 5.18 -0.88
C GLU A 66 -1.18 6.52 -0.20
N PRO A 67 -0.22 7.46 -0.15
CA PRO A 67 -0.48 8.83 0.27
C PRO A 67 -1.60 9.45 -0.57
N TRP A 68 -2.57 10.10 0.09
CA TRP A 68 -3.67 10.75 -0.62
C TRP A 68 -3.40 12.23 -0.86
N PHE A 69 -3.22 13.02 0.20
CA PHE A 69 -3.03 14.46 0.09
C PHE A 69 -2.12 14.99 1.19
N HIS A 70 -1.37 16.05 0.88
CA HIS A 70 -0.69 16.85 1.89
C HIS A 70 -1.71 17.76 2.58
N ASN A 71 -1.83 17.64 3.90
CA ASN A 71 -2.61 18.58 4.70
C ASN A 71 -1.77 19.85 4.96
N PRO A 72 -2.10 21.02 4.37
CA PRO A 72 -1.31 22.24 4.56
C PRO A 72 -1.32 22.75 6.01
N ILE A 73 -2.28 22.32 6.84
CA ILE A 73 -2.40 22.71 8.25
C ILE A 73 -1.54 21.80 9.15
N LYS A 74 -1.33 20.55 8.73
CA LYS A 74 -0.52 19.55 9.44
C LYS A 74 0.32 18.76 8.42
N PRO A 75 1.42 19.35 7.93
CA PRO A 75 2.21 18.76 6.84
C PRO A 75 2.84 17.41 7.23
N ASP A 76 3.08 17.19 8.52
CA ASP A 76 3.63 15.94 9.05
C ASP A 76 2.56 14.82 9.15
N TRP A 77 1.28 15.13 8.94
CA TRP A 77 0.21 14.15 9.01
C TRP A 77 0.01 13.50 7.65
N LEU A 78 0.57 12.30 7.50
CA LEU A 78 0.40 11.50 6.30
C LEU A 78 -0.99 10.85 6.28
N VAL A 79 -1.90 11.42 5.48
CA VAL A 79 -3.19 10.79 5.19
C VAL A 79 -3.01 9.82 4.03
N CYS A 80 -3.38 8.56 4.27
CA CYS A 80 -3.32 7.52 3.25
C CYS A 80 -4.72 7.14 2.76
N LYS A 81 -4.77 6.44 1.63
CA LYS A 81 -5.96 5.72 1.16
C LYS A 81 -5.61 4.30 0.75
N LEU A 82 -6.62 3.45 0.77
CA LEU A 82 -6.57 2.04 0.43
C LEU A 82 -6.47 1.86 -1.09
N THR A 83 -5.50 1.07 -1.53
CA THR A 83 -5.33 0.68 -2.93
C THR A 83 -6.15 -0.58 -3.24
N GLU A 84 -6.18 -1.01 -4.51
CA GLU A 84 -6.80 -2.30 -4.86
C GLU A 84 -6.05 -3.50 -4.25
N PRO A 85 -4.70 -3.59 -4.33
CA PRO A 85 -3.96 -4.63 -3.62
C PRO A 85 -4.22 -4.65 -2.11
N GLY A 86 -4.44 -3.47 -1.49
CA GLY A 86 -4.79 -3.38 -0.08
C GLY A 86 -6.19 -3.93 0.24
N ARG A 87 -7.16 -3.78 -0.68
CA ARG A 87 -8.49 -4.41 -0.56
C ARG A 87 -8.38 -5.92 -0.69
N ASP A 88 -7.62 -6.40 -1.66
CA ASP A 88 -7.44 -7.84 -1.88
C ASP A 88 -6.71 -8.52 -0.72
N ALA A 89 -5.73 -7.85 -0.10
CA ALA A 89 -4.96 -8.39 1.02
C ALA A 89 -5.78 -8.65 2.30
N VAL A 90 -7.01 -8.14 2.41
CA VAL A 90 -7.87 -8.29 3.60
C VAL A 90 -9.20 -9.01 3.34
N ARG A 91 -9.46 -9.40 2.09
CA ARG A 91 -10.54 -10.32 1.71
C ARG A 91 -10.23 -11.74 2.20
#